data_AF-A0A7T4PM12-F1
#
_entry.id   AF-A0A7T4PM12-F1
#
_cell.length_a   1.000
_cell.length_b   1.000
_cell.length_c   1.000
_cell.angle_alpha   90.00
_cell.angle_beta   90.00
_cell.angle_gamma   90.00
#
_symmetry.space_group_name_H-M   'P 1'
#
loop_
_entity.id
_entity.type
_entity.pdbx_description
1 polymer ?
#
loop_
_entity_poly.entity_id
_entity_poly.type
_entity_poly.pdbx_seq_one_letter_code
_entity_poly.pdbx_strand_id
1 'polypeptide(L)'
;MRTYGRVAEESAFVRTYTLTRGRTKPRHLLALETVLEAGQGRPGPAQAEECGEILALCRESRRSVVELAGRLRRPVTAVKVLVSDLLDADALVVPLPQSYADTGAGSGPSTQLLAAVTAGLKRKWPDAVAYPQAG
;
A
#
# COMPACT_ATOMS: atom_id res chain seq x y z
N MET A 1 -25.78 -20.57 23.96
CA MET A 1 -25.11 -20.93 22.68
C MET A 1 -24.40 -19.70 22.09
N ARG A 2 -23.25 -19.30 22.65
CA ARG A 2 -22.48 -18.09 22.23
C ARG A 2 -20.95 -18.25 22.39
N THR A 3 -20.48 -19.44 22.74
CA THR A 3 -19.07 -19.69 23.09
C THR A 3 -18.22 -20.06 21.86
N TYR A 4 -18.79 -20.64 20.82
CA TYR A 4 -18.06 -21.01 19.59
C TYR A 4 -17.59 -19.80 18.76
N GLY A 5 -18.34 -18.69 18.75
CA GLY A 5 -17.94 -17.49 18.01
C GLY A 5 -16.73 -16.78 18.62
N ARG A 6 -16.65 -16.73 19.96
CA ARG A 6 -15.53 -16.05 20.65
C ARG A 6 -14.20 -16.78 20.48
N VAL A 7 -14.22 -18.11 20.55
CA VAL A 7 -13.01 -18.93 20.36
C VAL A 7 -12.55 -18.90 18.89
N ALA A 8 -13.49 -18.84 17.94
CA ALA A 8 -13.16 -18.68 16.51
C ALA A 8 -12.54 -17.30 16.22
N GLU A 9 -13.11 -16.22 16.76
CA GLU A 9 -12.54 -14.87 16.68
C GLU A 9 -11.16 -14.82 17.33
N GLU A 10 -11.02 -15.31 18.57
CA GLU A 10 -9.75 -15.31 19.30
C GLU A 10 -8.68 -16.14 18.57
N SER A 11 -9.04 -17.30 18.00
CA SER A 11 -8.15 -18.10 17.15
C SER A 11 -7.77 -17.37 15.85
N ALA A 12 -8.71 -16.68 15.20
CA ALA A 12 -8.44 -15.85 14.02
C ALA A 12 -7.53 -14.66 14.36
N PHE A 13 -7.73 -14.03 15.52
CA PHE A 13 -6.85 -12.99 16.05
C PHE A 13 -5.44 -13.55 16.31
N VAL A 14 -5.31 -14.66 17.03
CA VAL A 14 -4.01 -15.33 17.30
C VAL A 14 -3.28 -15.67 16.01
N ARG A 15 -3.98 -16.23 15.00
CA ARG A 15 -3.38 -16.51 13.68
C ARG A 15 -2.91 -15.23 12.99
N THR A 16 -3.66 -14.14 13.12
CA THR A 16 -3.30 -12.84 12.55
C THR A 16 -2.02 -12.29 13.19
N TYR A 17 -1.86 -12.43 14.52
CA TYR A 17 -0.63 -12.05 15.21
C TYR A 17 0.57 -12.91 14.77
N THR A 18 0.38 -14.19 14.52
CA THR A 18 1.45 -15.06 13.97
C THR A 18 1.83 -14.63 12.56
N LEU A 19 0.84 -14.33 11.71
CA LEU A 19 1.03 -13.90 10.33
C LEU A 19 1.84 -12.60 10.22
N THR A 20 1.59 -11.63 11.10
CA THR A 20 2.39 -10.38 11.15
C THR A 20 3.64 -10.51 12.01
N ARG A 21 3.91 -11.67 12.60
CA ARG A 21 5.02 -11.91 13.54
C ARG A 21 5.00 -10.96 14.75
N GLY A 22 3.81 -10.72 15.29
CA GLY A 22 3.57 -9.86 16.45
C GLY A 22 3.46 -8.37 16.14
N ARG A 23 3.67 -7.94 14.89
CA ARG A 23 3.56 -6.53 14.51
C ARG A 23 2.10 -6.14 14.30
N THR A 24 1.68 -5.05 14.93
CA THR A 24 0.31 -4.55 14.87
C THR A 24 0.17 -3.24 14.10
N LYS A 25 1.29 -2.64 13.68
CA LYS A 25 1.33 -1.36 12.95
C LYS A 25 2.09 -1.51 11.63
N PRO A 26 1.51 -1.07 10.50
CA PRO A 26 2.22 -0.99 9.23
C PRO A 26 3.32 0.08 9.30
N ARG A 27 4.40 -0.09 8.53
CA ARG A 27 5.47 0.91 8.39
C ARG A 27 5.09 2.03 7.42
N HIS A 28 4.26 1.70 6.44
CA HIS A 28 3.75 2.65 5.45
C HIS A 28 2.34 3.11 5.81
N LEU A 29 2.06 4.40 5.60
CA LEU A 29 0.71 4.95 5.71
C LEU A 29 -0.10 4.55 4.47
N LEU A 30 -0.90 3.51 4.62
CA LEU A 30 -1.69 2.94 3.53
C LEU A 30 -3.17 3.25 3.76
N ALA A 31 -3.79 3.94 2.81
CA ALA A 31 -5.23 4.09 2.75
C ALA A 31 -5.87 2.79 2.19
N LEU A 32 -7.20 2.66 2.24
CA LEU A 32 -7.87 1.46 1.73
C LEU A 32 -7.85 1.40 0.20
N GLU A 33 -7.95 2.56 -0.41
CA GLU A 33 -7.92 2.85 -1.83
C GLU A 33 -6.50 2.87 -2.41
N THR A 34 -5.46 2.80 -1.58
CA THR A 34 -4.07 2.77 -2.07
C THR A 34 -3.88 1.57 -3.00
N VAL A 35 -3.60 1.86 -4.27
CA VAL A 35 -3.37 0.87 -5.32
C VAL A 35 -1.91 0.41 -5.28
N LEU A 36 -1.69 -0.87 -5.50
CA LEU A 36 -0.38 -1.53 -5.48
C LEU A 36 -0.17 -2.29 -6.78
N GLU A 37 1.09 -2.34 -7.20
CA GLU A 37 1.59 -3.09 -8.35
C GLU A 37 2.75 -3.98 -7.92
N ALA A 38 2.96 -5.10 -8.63
CA ALA A 38 4.15 -5.92 -8.44
C ALA A 38 5.41 -5.14 -8.78
N GLY A 39 6.35 -5.07 -7.84
CA GLY A 39 7.67 -4.49 -8.03
C GLY A 39 8.68 -5.51 -8.58
N GLN A 40 9.94 -5.07 -8.69
CA GLN A 40 11.05 -5.89 -9.20
C GLN A 40 11.82 -6.60 -8.08
N GLY A 41 11.61 -6.19 -6.82
CA GLY A 41 12.19 -6.81 -5.66
C GLY A 41 11.57 -8.18 -5.34
N ARG A 42 12.10 -8.82 -4.30
CA ARG A 42 11.63 -10.15 -3.88
C ARG A 42 11.39 -10.19 -2.37
N PRO A 43 10.28 -10.80 -1.92
CA PRO A 43 10.09 -11.06 -0.50
C PRO A 43 11.24 -11.92 0.06
N GLY A 44 11.67 -11.61 1.27
CA GLY A 44 12.67 -12.40 1.98
C GLY A 44 12.20 -13.83 2.27
N PRO A 45 13.14 -14.78 2.50
CA PRO A 45 12.84 -16.23 2.57
C PRO A 45 11.91 -16.64 3.71
N ALA A 46 11.66 -15.77 4.67
CA ALA A 46 10.85 -16.07 5.84
C ALA A 46 9.45 -15.42 5.79
N GLN A 47 9.05 -14.80 4.68
CA GLN A 47 7.74 -14.14 4.62
C GLN A 47 6.56 -15.13 4.71
N ALA A 48 5.43 -14.62 5.20
CA ALA A 48 4.19 -15.38 5.29
C ALA A 48 3.72 -15.82 3.90
N GLU A 49 2.99 -16.93 3.82
CA GLU A 49 2.41 -17.45 2.58
C GLU A 49 1.54 -16.40 1.88
N GLU A 50 0.80 -15.62 2.68
CA GLU A 50 -0.04 -14.52 2.21
C GLU A 50 0.72 -13.45 1.42
N CYS A 51 2.03 -13.26 1.67
CA CYS A 51 2.85 -12.36 0.85
C CYS A 51 2.99 -12.87 -0.59
N GLY A 52 3.09 -14.19 -0.77
CA GLY A 52 3.11 -14.81 -2.10
C GLY A 52 1.78 -14.62 -2.84
N GLU A 53 0.67 -14.80 -2.13
CA GLU A 53 -0.68 -14.58 -2.68
C GLU A 53 -0.89 -13.11 -3.08
N ILE A 54 -0.50 -12.15 -2.24
CA ILE A 54 -0.57 -10.72 -2.55
C ILE A 54 0.20 -10.42 -3.84
N LEU A 55 1.43 -10.94 -3.97
CA LEU A 55 2.25 -10.73 -5.17
C LEU A 55 1.62 -11.38 -6.41
N ALA A 56 1.04 -12.58 -6.29
CA ALA A 56 0.34 -13.21 -7.41
C ALA A 56 -0.83 -12.35 -7.89
N LEU A 57 -1.66 -11.86 -6.97
CA LEU A 57 -2.79 -10.97 -7.29
C LEU A 57 -2.34 -9.66 -7.94
N CYS A 58 -1.28 -9.04 -7.42
CA CYS A 58 -0.73 -7.78 -7.96
C CYS A 58 0.01 -7.95 -9.30
N ARG A 59 0.47 -9.17 -9.64
CA ARG A 59 1.02 -9.50 -10.98
C ARG A 59 -0.07 -9.66 -12.03
N GLU A 60 -1.23 -10.19 -11.66
CA GLU A 60 -2.38 -10.29 -12.57
C GLU A 60 -2.93 -8.91 -12.94
N SER A 61 -3.01 -8.02 -11.95
CA SER A 61 -3.59 -6.69 -12.10
C SER A 61 -3.26 -5.81 -10.90
N ARG A 62 -3.23 -4.50 -11.08
CA ARG A 62 -3.13 -3.55 -9.98
C ARG A 62 -4.34 -3.72 -9.04
N ARG A 63 -4.08 -3.70 -7.72
CA ARG A 63 -5.13 -3.91 -6.70
C ARG A 63 -4.97 -2.94 -5.55
N SER A 64 -6.10 -2.49 -5.03
CA SER A 64 -6.14 -1.70 -3.80
C SER A 64 -5.96 -2.56 -2.54
N VAL A 65 -5.55 -1.94 -1.44
CA VAL A 65 -5.45 -2.61 -0.13
C VAL A 65 -6.78 -3.27 0.29
N VAL A 66 -7.92 -2.62 0.01
CA VAL A 66 -9.25 -3.18 0.31
C VAL A 66 -9.55 -4.43 -0.51
N GLU A 67 -9.21 -4.44 -1.80
CA GLU A 67 -9.39 -5.62 -2.64
C GLU A 67 -8.51 -6.79 -2.19
N LEU A 68 -7.25 -6.52 -1.82
CA LEU A 68 -6.36 -7.53 -1.28
C LEU A 68 -6.92 -8.13 0.01
N ALA A 69 -7.33 -7.30 0.97
CA ALA A 69 -7.92 -7.78 2.22
C ALA A 69 -9.19 -8.62 1.99
N GLY A 70 -10.05 -8.20 1.06
CA GLY A 70 -11.25 -8.95 0.68
C GLY A 70 -10.94 -10.29 0.04
N ARG A 71 -9.97 -10.35 -0.86
CA ARG A 71 -9.58 -11.59 -1.56
C ARG A 71 -8.89 -12.60 -0.64
N LEU A 72 -7.97 -12.14 0.20
CA LEU A 72 -7.30 -13.00 1.17
C LEU A 72 -8.21 -13.37 2.36
N ARG A 73 -9.36 -12.70 2.52
CA ARG A 73 -10.25 -12.80 3.68
C ARG A 73 -9.50 -12.61 5.00
N ARG A 74 -8.63 -11.60 5.04
CA ARG A 74 -7.81 -11.24 6.20
C ARG A 74 -8.18 -9.85 6.74
N PRO A 75 -7.96 -9.58 8.03
CA PRO A 75 -8.12 -8.25 8.58
C PRO A 75 -7.26 -7.24 7.82
N VAL A 76 -7.84 -6.08 7.48
CA VAL A 76 -7.17 -5.00 6.75
C VAL A 76 -5.83 -4.63 7.39
N THR A 77 -5.78 -4.52 8.72
CA THR A 77 -4.55 -4.14 9.45
C THR A 77 -3.42 -5.12 9.21
N ALA A 78 -3.72 -6.42 9.14
CA ALA A 78 -2.72 -7.45 8.88
C ALA A 78 -2.18 -7.37 7.45
N VAL A 79 -3.09 -7.16 6.47
CA VAL A 79 -2.70 -6.96 5.08
C VAL A 79 -1.85 -5.70 4.91
N LYS A 80 -2.18 -4.60 5.59
CA LYS A 80 -1.34 -3.38 5.57
C LYS A 80 0.07 -3.64 6.11
N VAL A 81 0.21 -4.48 7.14
CA VAL A 81 1.53 -4.87 7.67
C VAL A 81 2.31 -5.69 6.64
N LEU A 82 1.69 -6.71 6.03
CA LEU A 82 2.35 -7.52 5.00
C LEU A 82 2.72 -6.70 3.76
N VAL A 83 1.81 -5.84 3.29
CA VAL A 83 2.07 -4.91 2.18
C VAL A 83 3.25 -4.00 2.52
N SER A 84 3.33 -3.48 3.75
CA SER A 84 4.47 -2.66 4.15
C SER A 84 5.78 -3.43 4.01
N ASP A 85 5.83 -4.69 4.44
CA ASP A 85 7.03 -5.52 4.30
C ASP A 85 7.42 -5.80 2.85
N LEU A 86 6.43 -5.91 1.97
CA LEU A 86 6.64 -6.09 0.54
C LEU A 86 7.10 -4.79 -0.14
N LEU A 87 6.61 -3.63 0.30
CA LEU A 87 7.10 -2.31 -0.13
C LEU A 87 8.55 -2.12 0.29
N ASP A 88 8.91 -2.46 1.53
CA ASP A 88 10.29 -2.35 2.03
C ASP A 88 11.26 -3.32 1.35
N ALA A 89 10.75 -4.34 0.68
CA ALA A 89 11.53 -5.31 -0.11
C ALA A 89 11.50 -5.01 -1.61
N ASP A 90 10.92 -3.88 -2.02
CA ASP A 90 10.67 -3.48 -3.42
C ASP A 90 9.85 -4.52 -4.23
N ALA A 91 9.22 -5.48 -3.55
CA ALA A 91 8.43 -6.54 -4.16
C ALA A 91 7.02 -6.06 -4.54
N LEU A 92 6.54 -5.02 -3.86
CA LEU A 92 5.42 -4.20 -4.29
C LEU A 92 5.89 -2.76 -4.47
N VAL A 93 5.17 -2.02 -5.30
CA VAL A 93 5.31 -0.58 -5.44
C VAL A 93 3.94 0.09 -5.43
N VAL A 94 3.89 1.35 -5.00
CA VAL A 94 2.73 2.21 -5.23
C VAL A 94 2.95 2.85 -6.61
N PRO A 95 2.18 2.49 -7.64
CA PRO A 95 2.37 3.05 -8.97
C PRO A 95 2.10 4.55 -8.93
N LEU A 96 3.00 5.34 -9.51
CA LEU A 96 2.73 6.74 -9.75
C LEU A 96 1.55 6.86 -10.72
N PRO A 97 0.61 7.80 -10.51
CA PRO A 97 -0.33 8.17 -11.56
C PRO A 97 0.49 8.43 -12.83
N GLN A 98 0.14 7.76 -13.92
CA GLN A 98 0.80 7.99 -15.19
C GLN A 98 0.74 9.48 -15.46
N SER A 99 1.91 10.13 -15.50
CA SER A 99 1.98 11.53 -15.89
C SER A 99 1.30 11.65 -17.25
N TYR A 100 0.57 12.76 -17.45
CA TYR A 100 -0.14 13.12 -18.69
C TYR A 100 0.79 13.27 -19.93
N ALA A 101 1.88 12.52 -20.01
CA ALA A 101 2.93 12.65 -21.00
C ALA A 101 2.74 11.74 -22.22
N ASP A 102 1.74 10.84 -22.23
CA ASP A 102 1.54 9.89 -23.33
C ASP A 102 0.24 10.10 -24.10
N THR A 103 -0.07 11.36 -24.40
CA THR A 103 -1.01 11.70 -25.47
C THR A 103 -0.26 12.48 -26.55
N GLY A 104 0.65 11.82 -27.27
CA GLY A 104 1.07 12.16 -28.65
C GLY A 104 1.59 13.57 -28.97
N ALA A 105 1.72 14.47 -28.01
CA ALA A 105 2.21 15.83 -28.17
C ALA A 105 3.24 16.07 -27.07
N GLY A 106 4.51 16.17 -27.49
CA GLY A 106 5.63 16.33 -26.60
C GLY A 106 5.44 17.51 -25.64
N SER A 107 5.59 17.18 -24.36
CA SER A 107 6.05 18.02 -23.25
C SER A 107 5.10 17.82 -22.07
N GLY A 108 5.63 17.21 -21.00
CA GLY A 108 5.01 17.29 -19.70
C GLY A 108 4.79 18.74 -19.25
N PRO A 109 4.13 18.97 -18.10
CA PRO A 109 3.84 20.31 -17.61
C PRO A 109 5.11 21.17 -17.59
N SER A 110 5.03 22.39 -18.14
CA SER A 110 6.18 23.29 -18.21
C SER A 110 6.67 23.66 -16.81
N THR A 111 7.98 23.89 -16.65
CA THR A 111 8.56 24.32 -15.38
C THR A 111 7.96 25.63 -14.87
N GLN A 112 7.57 26.52 -15.79
CA GLN A 112 6.86 27.75 -15.46
C GLN A 112 5.48 27.47 -14.85
N LEU A 113 4.71 26.52 -15.40
CA LEU A 113 3.43 26.10 -14.82
C LEU A 113 3.64 25.48 -13.44
N LEU A 114 4.63 24.60 -13.27
CA LEU A 114 4.93 23.98 -11.97
C LEU A 114 5.33 25.03 -10.91
N ALA A 115 6.12 26.03 -11.29
CA ALA A 115 6.48 27.15 -10.42
C ALA A 115 5.24 27.98 -10.03
N ALA A 116 4.36 28.28 -11.00
CA ALA A 116 3.12 29.02 -10.75
C ALA A 116 2.16 28.26 -9.83
N VAL A 117 1.99 26.95 -10.03
CA VAL A 117 1.20 26.08 -9.16
C VAL A 117 1.82 26.06 -7.75
N THR A 118 3.14 25.89 -7.64
CA THR A 118 3.83 25.89 -6.34
C THR A 118 3.60 27.21 -5.58
N ALA A 119 3.73 28.35 -6.26
CA ALA A 119 3.45 29.67 -5.66
C ALA A 119 1.98 29.82 -5.25
N GLY A 120 1.05 29.31 -6.07
CA GLY A 120 -0.38 29.29 -5.77
C GLY A 120 -0.73 28.43 -4.56
N LEU A 121 -0.17 27.22 -4.48
CA LEU A 121 -0.37 26.29 -3.36
C LEU A 121 0.16 26.88 -2.04
N LYS A 122 1.38 27.45 -2.05
CA LYS A 122 1.97 28.11 -0.87
C LYS A 122 1.13 29.30 -0.38
N ARG A 123 0.55 30.07 -1.30
CA ARG A 123 -0.33 31.20 -0.94
C ARG A 123 -1.66 30.74 -0.35
N LYS A 124 -2.26 29.68 -0.91
CA LYS A 124 -3.59 29.19 -0.50
C LYS A 124 -3.55 28.37 0.79
N TRP A 125 -2.45 27.66 1.04
CA TRP A 125 -2.26 26.82 2.21
C TRP A 125 -0.90 27.11 2.87
N PRO A 126 -0.78 28.25 3.57
CA PRO A 126 0.48 28.66 4.20
C PRO A 126 0.95 27.70 5.30
N ASP A 127 0.01 27.01 5.98
CA ASP A 127 0.29 26.09 7.08
C ASP A 127 0.32 24.60 6.65
N ALA A 128 0.39 24.33 5.34
CA ALA A 128 0.46 22.96 4.86
C ALA A 128 1.75 22.27 5.32
N VAL A 129 1.61 21.17 6.05
CA VAL A 129 2.74 20.33 6.48
C VAL A 129 3.37 19.69 5.24
N ALA A 130 4.66 19.92 5.01
CA ALA A 130 5.40 19.22 3.98
C ALA A 130 5.35 17.71 4.27
N TYR A 131 4.97 16.90 3.27
CA TYR A 131 5.09 15.46 3.40
C TYR A 131 6.56 15.13 3.70
N PRO A 132 6.87 14.47 4.84
CA PRO A 132 8.22 13.99 5.08
C PRO A 132 8.58 13.07 3.92
N GLN A 133 9.73 13.35 3.30
CA GLN A 133 10.20 12.70 2.09
C GLN A 133 10.10 11.18 2.25
N ALA A 134 9.40 10.51 1.33
CA ALA A 134 9.50 9.08 1.16
C ALA A 134 10.92 8.80 0.64
N GLY A 135 11.82 8.50 1.56
CA GLY A 135 13.14 7.93 1.30
C GLY A 135 13.09 6.41 1.40
#